data_AF-A0A226WW23-F1
#
_entry.id   AF-A0A226WW23-F1
#
_cell.length_a   1.000
_cell.length_b   1.000
_cell.length_c   1.000
_cell.angle_alpha   90.00
_cell.angle_beta   90.00
_cell.angle_gamma   90.00
#
_symmetry.space_group_name_H-M   'P 1'
#
loop_
_entity.id
_entity.type
_entity.pdbx_description
1 polymer ?
#
loop_
_entity_poly.entity_id
_entity_poly.type
_entity_poly.pdbx_seq_one_letter_code
_entity_poly.pdbx_strand_id
1 'polypeptide(L)'
;MFQPLYQVHEVTQETKELATARKIAAIVAALTLPTIARSELTYRALPADLEAKLIGYLQGFCLPICAAWQIEDSDVPLAATGLVITLIFPDSPASFTKSIDSAIVDSEAFSKGMEAGRRDGELYRTTGRKGTALLQILANDFRGFCDYSKVTADVPA
;
A
#
# COMPACT_ATOMS: atom_id res chain seq x y z
N MET A 1 47.74 5.09 6.46
CA MET A 1 47.25 3.88 5.76
C MET A 1 45.74 3.93 5.83
N PHE A 2 45.08 4.42 4.79
CA PHE A 2 43.61 4.56 4.77
C PHE A 2 43.02 3.33 4.07
N GLN A 3 42.23 2.54 4.81
CA GLN A 3 41.38 1.52 4.20
C GLN A 3 40.18 2.21 3.55
N PRO A 4 39.90 2.02 2.25
CA PRO A 4 38.65 2.46 1.68
C PRO A 4 37.54 1.53 2.18
N LEU A 5 36.65 2.04 3.03
CA LEU A 5 35.36 1.44 3.38
C LEU A 5 34.37 1.57 2.20
N TYR A 6 34.75 1.05 1.04
CA TYR A 6 33.78 0.78 -0.03
C TYR A 6 33.49 -0.72 0.01
N GLN A 7 32.59 -1.11 0.92
CA GLN A 7 31.72 -2.23 0.63
C GLN A 7 30.89 -1.81 -0.58
N VAL A 8 31.41 -2.17 -1.76
CA VAL A 8 30.60 -2.28 -2.96
C VAL A 8 29.50 -3.27 -2.59
N HIS A 9 28.33 -2.76 -2.21
CA HIS A 9 27.11 -3.55 -2.20
C HIS A 9 27.08 -4.24 -3.55
N GLU A 10 27.07 -5.57 -3.54
CA GLU A 10 26.84 -6.36 -4.74
C GLU A 10 25.69 -5.71 -5.49
N VAL A 11 25.99 -5.18 -6.68
CA VAL A 11 24.98 -4.70 -7.60
C VAL A 11 24.23 -5.95 -8.02
N THR A 12 23.25 -6.35 -7.22
CA THR A 12 22.22 -7.29 -7.63
C THR A 12 21.66 -6.67 -8.90
N GLN A 13 21.92 -7.32 -10.03
CA GLN A 13 21.54 -6.82 -11.34
C GLN A 13 20.03 -6.65 -11.32
N GLU A 14 19.58 -5.42 -11.10
CA GLU A 14 18.17 -5.11 -10.92
C GLU A 14 17.45 -5.48 -12.21
N THR A 15 16.46 -6.38 -12.10
CA THR A 15 15.67 -6.76 -13.26
C THR A 15 14.83 -5.56 -13.71
N LYS A 16 14.49 -5.52 -15.00
CA LYS A 16 13.69 -4.42 -15.57
C LYS A 16 12.33 -4.31 -14.87
N GLU A 17 11.78 -5.45 -14.47
CA GLU A 17 10.52 -5.61 -13.75
C GLU A 17 10.61 -4.96 -12.37
N LEU A 18 11.69 -5.22 -11.62
CA LEU A 18 11.90 -4.63 -10.29
C LEU A 18 12.12 -3.11 -10.37
N ALA A 19 12.90 -2.64 -11.35
CA ALA A 19 13.08 -1.21 -11.59
C ALA A 19 11.76 -0.52 -11.95
N THR A 20 10.92 -1.20 -12.71
CA THR A 20 9.59 -0.70 -13.10
C THR A 20 8.65 -0.67 -11.90
N ALA A 21 8.63 -1.74 -11.09
CA ALA A 21 7.86 -1.82 -9.87
C ALA A 21 8.24 -0.69 -8.88
N ARG A 22 9.53 -0.39 -8.72
CA ARG A 22 10.00 0.75 -7.90
C ARG A 22 9.48 2.09 -8.38
N LYS A 23 9.48 2.33 -9.70
CA LYS A 23 8.95 3.58 -10.26
C LYS A 23 7.47 3.74 -10.00
N ILE A 24 6.69 2.68 -10.22
CA ILE A 24 5.26 2.67 -9.90
C ILE A 24 5.06 2.90 -8.40
N ALA A 25 5.82 2.20 -7.57
CA ALA A 25 5.72 2.33 -6.13
C ALA A 25 6.02 3.75 -5.64
N ALA A 26 7.03 4.41 -6.20
CA ALA A 26 7.34 5.79 -5.88
C ALA A 26 6.19 6.75 -6.23
N ILE A 27 5.53 6.56 -7.38
CA ILE A 27 4.36 7.36 -7.77
C ILE A 27 3.23 7.14 -6.78
N VAL A 28 2.85 5.88 -6.53
CA VAL A 28 1.73 5.56 -5.65
C VAL A 28 2.01 6.05 -4.23
N ALA A 29 3.21 5.83 -3.70
CA ALA A 29 3.61 6.31 -2.38
C ALA A 29 3.56 7.84 -2.29
N ALA A 30 4.07 8.57 -3.28
CA ALA A 30 4.01 10.04 -3.29
C ALA A 30 2.57 10.56 -3.24
N LEU A 31 1.64 9.83 -3.86
CA LEU A 31 0.22 10.17 -3.84
C LEU A 31 -0.46 9.77 -2.53
N THR A 32 -0.16 8.62 -1.95
CA THR A 32 -0.91 8.07 -0.81
C THR A 32 -0.36 8.47 0.55
N LEU A 33 0.97 8.57 0.69
CA LEU A 33 1.66 8.83 1.95
C LEU A 33 1.19 10.10 2.67
N PRO A 34 0.92 11.24 2.01
CA PRO A 34 0.39 12.42 2.70
C PRO A 34 -0.97 12.19 3.38
N THR A 35 -1.82 11.31 2.82
CA THR A 35 -3.12 10.98 3.41
C THR A 35 -2.96 10.03 4.58
N ILE A 36 -2.07 9.03 4.45
CA ILE A 36 -1.80 8.06 5.51
C ILE A 36 -1.10 8.71 6.71
N ALA A 37 -0.08 9.54 6.46
CA ALA A 37 0.63 10.25 7.51
C ALA A 37 -0.28 11.18 8.33
N ARG A 38 -1.28 11.81 7.70
CA ARG A 38 -2.26 12.67 8.39
C ARG A 38 -3.30 11.90 9.20
N SER A 39 -3.43 10.59 8.99
CA SER A 39 -4.41 9.76 9.70
C SER A 39 -3.88 9.16 10.99
N GLU A 40 -2.62 9.43 11.37
CA GLU A 40 -1.98 8.91 12.59
C GLU A 40 -2.10 7.38 12.77
N LEU A 41 -2.19 6.65 11.65
CA LEU A 41 -2.32 5.19 11.64
C LEU A 41 -1.13 4.54 12.36
N THR A 42 -1.38 4.01 13.55
CA THR A 42 -0.40 3.15 14.24
C THR A 42 -0.56 1.72 13.75
N TYR A 43 0.33 1.29 12.85
CA TYR A 43 0.23 -0.02 12.17
C TYR A 43 0.18 -1.23 13.12
N ARG A 44 0.76 -1.13 14.33
CA ARG A 44 0.79 -2.24 15.31
C ARG A 44 -0.60 -2.70 15.81
N ALA A 45 -1.67 -1.99 15.45
CA ALA A 45 -3.03 -2.28 15.92
C ALA A 45 -4.11 -2.06 14.83
N LEU A 46 -3.80 -2.20 13.53
CA LEU A 46 -4.84 -2.07 12.52
C LEU A 46 -5.79 -3.27 12.54
N PRO A 47 -7.11 -3.05 12.44
CA PRO A 47 -8.06 -4.12 12.16
C PRO A 47 -7.70 -4.83 10.85
N ALA A 48 -7.80 -6.16 10.83
CA ALA A 48 -7.50 -6.98 9.66
C ALA A 48 -8.27 -6.52 8.40
N ASP A 49 -9.53 -6.10 8.55
CA ASP A 49 -10.34 -5.57 7.43
C ASP A 49 -9.79 -4.26 6.86
N LEU A 50 -9.27 -3.38 7.71
CA LEU A 50 -8.66 -2.12 7.28
C LEU A 50 -7.31 -2.38 6.62
N GLU A 51 -6.52 -3.30 7.16
CA GLU A 51 -5.28 -3.77 6.52
C GLU A 51 -5.57 -4.33 5.11
N ALA A 52 -6.52 -5.26 4.99
CA ALA A 52 -6.92 -5.86 3.72
C ALA A 52 -7.41 -4.80 2.71
N LYS A 53 -8.26 -3.85 3.14
CA LYS A 53 -8.71 -2.73 2.30
C LYS A 53 -7.55 -1.84 1.84
N LEU A 54 -6.58 -1.55 2.70
CA LEU A 54 -5.43 -0.73 2.36
C LEU A 54 -4.51 -1.44 1.36
N ILE A 55 -4.20 -2.72 1.57
CA ILE A 55 -3.41 -3.52 0.63
C ILE A 55 -4.13 -3.57 -0.73
N GLY A 56 -5.43 -3.89 -0.74
CA GLY A 56 -6.23 -3.91 -1.95
C GLY A 56 -6.25 -2.55 -2.65
N TYR A 57 -6.41 -1.45 -1.90
CA TYR A 57 -6.37 -0.11 -2.47
C TYR A 57 -5.04 0.21 -3.15
N LEU A 58 -3.91 -0.11 -2.52
CA LEU A 58 -2.59 0.14 -3.10
C LEU A 58 -2.38 -0.69 -4.38
N GLN A 59 -2.75 -1.97 -4.35
CA GLN A 59 -2.64 -2.84 -5.53
C GLN A 59 -3.55 -2.40 -6.66
N GLY A 60 -4.80 -2.03 -6.36
CA GLY A 60 -5.75 -1.51 -7.34
C GLY A 60 -5.25 -0.23 -8.00
N PHE A 61 -4.55 0.63 -7.27
CA PHE A 61 -3.97 1.88 -7.81
C PHE A 61 -2.83 1.60 -8.80
N CYS A 62 -2.02 0.58 -8.54
CA CYS A 62 -0.91 0.20 -9.42
C CYS A 62 -1.42 -0.24 -10.82
N LEU A 63 -2.58 -0.90 -10.90
CA LEU A 63 -3.06 -1.53 -12.14
C LEU A 63 -3.26 -0.52 -13.31
N PRO A 64 -3.94 0.63 -13.16
CA PRO A 64 -4.06 1.61 -14.24
C PRO A 64 -2.71 2.19 -14.71
N ILE A 65 -1.72 2.31 -13.81
CA ILE A 65 -0.37 2.76 -14.17
C ILE A 65 0.32 1.68 -15.02
N CYS A 66 0.24 0.42 -14.60
CA CYS A 66 0.75 -0.71 -15.37
C CYS A 66 0.15 -0.76 -16.78
N ALA A 67 -1.18 -0.64 -16.86
CA ALA A 67 -1.90 -0.62 -18.13
C ALA A 67 -1.46 0.55 -19.02
N ALA A 68 -1.31 1.76 -18.45
CA ALA A 68 -0.86 2.94 -19.20
C ALA A 68 0.55 2.79 -19.76
N TRP A 69 1.42 2.06 -19.06
CA TRP A 69 2.81 1.82 -19.46
C TRP A 69 3.01 0.52 -20.25
N GLN A 70 1.91 -0.17 -20.60
CA GLN A 70 1.92 -1.42 -21.36
C GLN A 70 2.79 -2.50 -20.69
N ILE A 71 2.67 -2.60 -19.36
CA ILE A 71 3.35 -3.64 -18.59
C ILE A 71 2.47 -4.89 -18.61
N GLU A 72 2.95 -5.93 -19.29
CA GLU A 72 2.24 -7.20 -19.45
C GLU A 72 2.49 -8.19 -18.31
N ASP A 73 3.55 -7.97 -17.54
CA ASP A 73 3.93 -8.82 -16.42
C ASP A 73 3.01 -8.56 -15.21
N SER A 74 2.28 -9.60 -14.81
CA SER A 74 1.35 -9.58 -13.68
C SER A 74 2.04 -9.46 -12.32
N ASP A 75 3.32 -9.74 -12.23
CA ASP A 75 4.08 -9.70 -10.98
C ASP A 75 4.54 -8.27 -10.65
N VAL A 76 4.65 -7.39 -11.65
CA VAL A 76 5.04 -5.98 -11.45
C VAL A 76 4.08 -5.21 -10.54
N PRO A 77 2.74 -5.23 -10.73
CA PRO A 77 1.83 -4.55 -9.79
C PRO A 77 1.89 -5.13 -8.37
N LEU A 78 2.12 -6.44 -8.24
CA LEU A 78 2.27 -7.10 -6.95
C LEU A 78 3.55 -6.62 -6.24
N ALA A 79 4.69 -6.66 -6.94
CA ALA A 79 5.96 -6.18 -6.45
C ALA A 79 5.91 -4.68 -6.10
N ALA A 80 5.28 -3.87 -6.96
CA ALA A 80 5.07 -2.44 -6.70
C ALA A 80 4.29 -2.23 -5.42
N THR A 81 3.22 -2.99 -5.19
CA THR A 81 2.41 -2.90 -3.97
C THR A 81 3.24 -3.18 -2.72
N GLY A 82 4.02 -4.27 -2.71
CA GLY A 82 4.92 -4.59 -1.59
C GLY A 82 5.95 -3.49 -1.31
N LEU A 83 6.48 -2.86 -2.36
CA LEU A 83 7.39 -1.71 -2.23
C LEU A 83 6.68 -0.46 -1.69
N VAL A 84 5.47 -0.14 -2.14
CA VAL A 84 4.68 0.99 -1.63
C VAL A 84 4.44 0.83 -0.13
N ILE A 85 4.04 -0.36 0.29
CA ILE A 85 3.83 -0.68 1.70
C ILE A 85 5.12 -0.47 2.50
N THR A 86 6.25 -0.96 1.99
CA THR A 86 7.56 -0.77 2.65
C THR A 86 7.92 0.71 2.80
N LEU A 87 7.57 1.55 1.81
CA LEU A 87 7.80 2.99 1.87
C LEU A 87 6.88 3.71 2.88
N ILE A 88 5.65 3.25 3.02
CA ILE A 88 4.67 3.85 3.95
C ILE A 88 4.92 3.37 5.40
N PHE A 89 5.36 2.13 5.57
CA PHE A 89 5.52 1.47 6.86
C PHE A 89 6.94 0.88 7.03
N PRO A 90 7.98 1.73 7.12
CA PRO A 90 9.38 1.28 7.14
C PRO A 90 9.76 0.42 8.36
N ASP A 91 9.03 0.57 9.47
CA ASP A 91 9.31 -0.14 10.73
C ASP A 91 8.68 -1.55 10.80
N SER A 92 7.94 -1.99 9.78
CA SER A 92 7.32 -3.32 9.75
C SER A 92 7.30 -3.97 8.35
N PRO A 93 8.45 -4.13 7.68
CA PRO A 93 8.51 -4.73 6.35
C PRO A 93 8.08 -6.22 6.35
N ALA A 94 8.31 -6.92 7.47
CA ALA A 94 8.07 -8.37 7.61
C ALA A 94 6.60 -8.77 7.80
N SER A 95 5.73 -7.85 8.25
CA SER A 95 4.30 -8.15 8.39
C SER A 95 3.61 -8.16 7.02
N PHE A 96 4.04 -7.33 6.08
CA PHE A 96 3.37 -7.17 4.79
C PHE A 96 3.92 -8.06 3.67
N THR A 97 5.19 -8.46 3.73
CA THR A 97 5.73 -9.46 2.78
C THR A 97 5.17 -10.86 3.01
N LYS A 98 4.55 -11.12 4.17
CA LYS A 98 3.77 -12.34 4.46
C LYS A 98 2.24 -12.17 4.26
N SER A 99 1.71 -10.95 4.24
CA SER A 99 0.25 -10.67 4.15
C SER A 99 -0.31 -10.61 2.71
N ILE A 100 0.42 -11.06 1.70
CA ILE A 100 -0.22 -11.53 0.45
C ILE A 100 -0.37 -13.06 0.54
N ASP A 101 -0.79 -13.54 1.71
CA ASP A 101 -1.39 -14.86 1.82
C ASP A 101 -2.73 -14.83 1.08
N SER A 102 -3.06 -15.93 0.40
CA SER A 102 -4.27 -16.05 -0.43
C SER A 102 -5.56 -15.63 0.30
N ALA A 103 -5.60 -15.81 1.62
CA ALA A 103 -6.75 -15.44 2.46
C ALA A 103 -7.09 -13.94 2.46
N ILE A 104 -6.10 -13.05 2.35
CA ILE A 104 -6.36 -11.59 2.29
C ILE A 104 -6.89 -11.22 0.90
N VAL A 105 -6.31 -11.79 -0.15
CA VAL A 105 -6.67 -11.54 -1.56
C VAL A 105 -8.12 -11.96 -1.86
N ASP A 106 -8.59 -13.03 -1.22
CA ASP A 106 -9.96 -13.54 -1.39
C ASP A 106 -11.01 -12.81 -0.53
N SER A 107 -10.60 -11.84 0.32
CA SER A 107 -11.53 -11.14 1.20
C SER A 107 -12.36 -10.06 0.47
N GLU A 108 -13.59 -9.86 0.92
CA GLU A 108 -14.45 -8.77 0.41
C GLU A 108 -13.84 -7.39 0.72
N ALA A 109 -13.18 -7.26 1.87
CA ALA A 109 -12.46 -6.06 2.28
C ALA A 109 -11.37 -5.68 1.28
N PHE A 110 -10.52 -6.65 0.90
CA PHE A 110 -9.51 -6.46 -0.14
C PHE A 110 -10.13 -6.08 -1.48
N SER A 111 -11.18 -6.79 -1.92
CA SER A 111 -11.88 -6.51 -3.18
C SER A 111 -12.44 -5.07 -3.24
N LYS A 112 -13.06 -4.59 -2.15
CA LYS A 112 -13.52 -3.19 -2.04
C LYS A 112 -12.36 -2.20 -2.10
N GLY A 113 -11.25 -2.53 -1.45
CA GLY A 113 -10.00 -1.78 -1.55
C GLY A 113 -9.52 -1.68 -3.00
N MET A 114 -9.40 -2.83 -3.67
CA MET A 114 -8.98 -2.94 -5.08
C MET A 114 -9.80 -2.06 -6.02
N GLU A 115 -11.12 -2.10 -5.92
CA GLU A 115 -11.99 -1.28 -6.76
C GLU A 115 -11.84 0.22 -6.48
N ALA A 116 -11.68 0.61 -5.22
CA ALA A 116 -11.40 1.99 -4.83
C ALA A 116 -10.05 2.47 -5.37
N GLY A 117 -9.00 1.65 -5.20
CA GLY A 117 -7.66 1.92 -5.72
C GLY A 117 -7.65 2.07 -7.23
N ARG A 118 -8.34 1.17 -7.94
CA ARG A 118 -8.44 1.20 -9.40
C ARG A 118 -9.10 2.49 -9.89
N ARG A 119 -10.18 2.95 -9.23
CA ARG A 119 -10.85 4.21 -9.60
C ARG A 119 -9.93 5.41 -9.40
N ASP A 120 -9.23 5.48 -8.27
CA ASP A 120 -8.28 6.58 -8.01
C ASP A 120 -7.06 6.52 -8.95
N GLY A 121 -6.60 5.33 -9.32
CA GLY A 121 -5.55 5.12 -10.31
C GLY A 121 -5.95 5.53 -11.73
N GLU A 122 -7.20 5.24 -12.15
CA GLU A 122 -7.74 5.73 -13.43
C GLU A 122 -7.90 7.25 -13.44
N LEU A 123 -8.33 7.84 -12.33
CA LEU A 123 -8.39 9.28 -12.18
C LEU A 123 -7.00 9.91 -12.29
N TYR A 124 -5.99 9.29 -11.65
CA TYR A 124 -4.61 9.73 -11.77
C TYR A 124 -4.11 9.63 -13.20
N ARG A 125 -4.37 8.51 -13.89
CA ARG A 125 -3.99 8.33 -15.29
C ARG A 125 -4.56 9.42 -16.20
N THR A 126 -5.80 9.86 -15.94
CA THR A 126 -6.51 10.84 -16.77
C THR A 126 -6.23 12.29 -16.40
N THR A 127 -5.94 12.59 -15.13
CA THR A 127 -5.87 13.98 -14.62
C THR A 127 -4.56 14.34 -13.92
N GLY A 128 -3.68 13.36 -13.67
CA GLY A 128 -2.49 13.52 -12.84
C GLY A 128 -2.78 13.68 -11.33
N ARG A 129 -4.04 13.54 -10.91
CA ARG A 129 -4.46 13.71 -9.51
C ARG A 129 -5.00 12.39 -8.94
N LYS A 130 -4.68 12.11 -7.68
CA LYS A 130 -5.35 11.05 -6.93
C LYS A 130 -6.80 11.42 -6.63
N GLY A 131 -7.65 10.42 -6.45
CA GLY A 131 -8.99 10.61 -5.93
C GLY A 131 -9.05 10.71 -4.41
N THR A 132 -10.24 10.55 -3.88
CA THR A 132 -10.53 10.69 -2.44
C THR A 132 -10.84 9.34 -1.77
N ALA A 133 -10.74 8.22 -2.48
CA ALA A 133 -11.22 6.95 -1.98
C ALA A 133 -10.39 6.46 -0.78
N LEU A 134 -9.07 6.68 -0.80
CA LEU A 134 -8.22 6.40 0.38
C LEU A 134 -8.67 7.19 1.61
N LEU A 135 -8.98 8.48 1.46
CA LEU A 135 -9.45 9.29 2.57
C LEU A 135 -10.78 8.76 3.13
N GLN A 136 -11.67 8.29 2.25
CA GLN A 136 -12.96 7.71 2.65
C GLN A 136 -12.79 6.38 3.39
N ILE A 137 -11.89 5.51 2.92
CA ILE A 137 -11.54 4.25 3.61
C ILE A 137 -11.08 4.57 5.03
N LEU A 138 -10.13 5.50 5.17
CA LEU A 138 -9.60 5.90 6.47
C LEU A 138 -10.69 6.56 7.34
N ALA A 139 -11.49 7.47 6.80
CA ALA A 139 -12.50 8.17 7.58
C ALA A 139 -13.63 7.25 8.08
N ASN A 140 -14.06 6.27 7.28
CA ASN A 140 -15.18 5.40 7.62
C ASN A 140 -14.74 4.26 8.55
N ASP A 141 -13.63 3.60 8.23
CA ASP A 141 -13.23 2.38 8.93
C ASP A 141 -12.39 2.69 10.19
N PHE A 142 -11.58 3.75 10.16
CA PHE A 142 -10.82 4.16 11.35
C PHE A 142 -11.72 4.81 12.40
N ARG A 143 -12.71 5.63 12.00
CA ARG A 143 -13.69 6.19 12.94
C ARG A 143 -14.52 5.07 13.59
N GLY A 144 -14.98 4.10 12.80
CA GLY A 144 -15.63 2.91 13.31
C GLY A 144 -14.78 2.20 14.37
N PHE A 145 -13.49 1.98 14.08
CA PHE A 145 -12.55 1.40 15.05
C PHE A 145 -12.41 2.22 16.34
N CYS A 146 -12.19 3.54 16.25
CA CYS A 146 -12.09 4.39 17.43
C CYS A 146 -13.37 4.38 18.29
N ASP A 147 -14.54 4.31 17.64
CA ASP A 147 -15.82 4.25 18.34
C ASP A 147 -16.03 2.87 19.02
N TYR A 148 -15.69 1.77 18.33
CA TYR A 148 -15.72 0.42 18.91
C TYR A 148 -14.74 0.26 20.09
N SER A 149 -13.50 0.77 19.97
CA SER A 149 -12.50 0.68 21.06
C SER A 149 -12.95 1.44 22.32
N LYS A 150 -13.64 2.57 22.17
CA LYS A 150 -14.22 3.30 23.31
C LYS A 150 -15.34 2.51 23.98
N VAL A 151 -16.24 1.90 23.20
CA VAL A 151 -17.33 1.08 23.74
C VAL A 151 -16.81 -0.14 24.49
N THR A 152 -15.76 -0.80 23.99
CA THR A 152 -15.16 -1.95 24.70
C THR A 152 -14.42 -1.58 25.98
N ALA A 153 -13.96 -0.33 26.11
CA ALA A 153 -13.31 0.16 27.32
C ALA A 153 -14.30 0.54 28.43
N ASP A 154 -15.56 0.83 28.08
CA ASP A 154 -16.62 1.26 29.00
C ASP A 154 -17.54 0.11 29.50
N VAL A 155 -17.23 -1.16 29.16
CA VAL A 155 -17.94 -2.31 29.73
C VAL A 155 -17.31 -2.67 31.09
N PRO A 156 -18.01 -2.51 32.23
CA PRO A 156 -17.46 -2.94 33.51
C PRO A 156 -17.35 -4.46 33.56
N ALA A 157 -16.24 -4.94 34.12
CA ALA A 157 -15.88 -6.35 34.30
C ALA A 157 -16.87 -7.12 35.18
#